data_AF-A0AAN7ISU3-F1
#
_entry.id   AF-A0AAN7ISU3-F1
#
_cell.length_a   1.000
_cell.length_b   1.000
_cell.length_c   1.000
_cell.angle_alpha   90.00
_cell.angle_beta   90.00
_cell.angle_gamma   90.00
#
_symmetry.space_group_name_H-M   'P 1'
#
loop_
_entity.id
_entity.type
_entity.pdbx_description
1 polymer ?
#
loop_
_entity_poly.entity_id
_entity_poly.type
_entity_poly.pdbx_seq_one_letter_code
_entity_poly.pdbx_strand_id
1 'polypeptide(L)'
;MDETTIWMHDLLQEMGRSIVYQEFPKEPGKRSKLWLFEDVEDVLTKNIETEAIQGIVLKLSIDSTPKEAHWNPESFSKMQHLKLLIIDNVYLLQGPKHLPNGLRILDWGMYPSKYFPSSFQSKVI
;
A
#
# COMPACT_ATOMS: atom_id res chain seq x y z
N MET A 1 -6.42 7.34 26.95
CA MET A 1 -7.13 6.98 25.70
C MET A 1 -7.31 8.28 24.96
N ASP A 2 -6.77 8.41 23.74
CA ASP A 2 -7.21 9.53 22.91
C ASP A 2 -8.67 9.27 22.51
N GLU A 3 -9.48 10.31 22.48
CA GLU A 3 -10.93 10.22 22.24
C GLU A 3 -11.27 10.14 20.73
N THR A 4 -10.28 9.89 19.87
CA THR A 4 -10.40 10.03 18.41
C THR A 4 -10.15 8.73 17.64
N THR A 5 -9.67 7.68 18.30
CA THR A 5 -9.35 6.41 17.63
C THR A 5 -10.57 5.49 17.53
N ILE A 6 -11.04 5.25 16.30
CA ILE A 6 -12.05 4.23 16.01
C ILE A 6 -11.37 2.86 15.93
N TRP A 7 -11.75 1.93 16.81
CA TRP A 7 -11.26 0.55 16.81
C TRP A 7 -12.17 -0.37 15.98
N MET A 8 -11.57 -1.11 15.03
CA MET A 8 -12.25 -2.21 14.34
C MET A 8 -11.84 -3.53 15.00
N HIS A 9 -12.83 -4.33 15.42
CA HIS A 9 -12.58 -5.64 16.00
C HIS A 9 -11.80 -6.54 15.05
N ASP A 10 -10.82 -7.29 15.54
CA ASP A 10 -9.90 -8.09 14.71
C ASP A 10 -10.66 -9.09 13.82
N LEU A 11 -11.68 -9.78 14.35
CA LEU A 11 -12.54 -10.66 13.56
C LEU A 11 -13.22 -9.96 12.37
N LEU A 12 -13.63 -8.69 12.51
CA LEU A 12 -14.21 -7.94 11.39
C LEU A 12 -13.15 -7.60 10.34
N GLN A 13 -11.92 -7.27 10.79
CA GLN A 13 -10.79 -7.06 9.89
C GLN A 13 -10.45 -8.33 9.13
N GLU A 14 -10.35 -9.46 9.83
CA GLU A 14 -10.06 -10.77 9.23
C GLU A 14 -11.15 -11.20 8.25
N MET A 15 -12.42 -11.00 8.59
CA MET A 15 -13.53 -11.27 7.68
C MET A 15 -13.43 -10.42 6.42
N GLY A 16 -13.20 -9.12 6.55
CA GLY A 16 -13.05 -8.20 5.41
C GLY A 16 -11.85 -8.57 4.52
N ARG A 17 -10.73 -8.97 5.12
CA ARG A 17 -9.54 -9.46 4.42
C ARG A 17 -9.84 -10.77 3.68
N SER A 18 -10.54 -11.70 4.32
CA SER A 18 -10.91 -13.00 3.75
C SER A 18 -11.78 -12.84 2.52
N ILE A 19 -12.79 -11.96 2.56
CA ILE A 19 -13.65 -11.67 1.41
C ILE A 19 -12.83 -11.21 0.20
N VAL A 20 -11.97 -10.21 0.39
CA VAL A 20 -11.13 -9.67 -0.70
C VAL A 20 -10.12 -10.70 -1.22
N TYR A 21 -9.59 -11.55 -0.33
CA TYR A 21 -8.69 -12.63 -0.73
C TYR A 21 -9.41 -13.71 -1.56
N GLN A 22 -10.63 -14.10 -1.17
CA GLN A 22 -11.40 -15.16 -1.81
C GLN A 22 -11.82 -14.83 -3.25
N GLU A 23 -11.98 -13.55 -3.59
CA GLU A 23 -12.28 -13.12 -4.96
C GLU A 23 -11.15 -13.49 -5.95
N PHE A 24 -9.88 -13.32 -5.54
CA PHE A 24 -8.71 -13.60 -6.37
C PHE A 24 -7.57 -14.25 -5.58
N PRO A 25 -7.68 -15.54 -5.20
CA PRO A 25 -6.72 -16.18 -4.30
C PRO A 25 -5.29 -16.27 -4.86
N LYS A 26 -5.14 -16.39 -6.17
CA LYS A 26 -3.84 -16.55 -6.85
C LYS A 26 -3.37 -15.30 -7.60
N GLU A 27 -4.19 -14.25 -7.63
CA GLU A 27 -3.98 -13.08 -8.47
C GLU A 27 -4.06 -11.81 -7.61
N PRO A 28 -3.05 -11.54 -6.76
CA PRO A 28 -3.07 -10.41 -5.84
C PRO A 28 -3.29 -9.06 -6.57
N GLY A 29 -2.78 -8.89 -7.79
CA GLY A 29 -2.99 -7.67 -8.59
C GLY A 29 -4.47 -7.33 -8.84
N LYS A 30 -5.34 -8.34 -8.92
CA LYS A 30 -6.77 -8.18 -9.17
C LYS A 30 -7.59 -7.87 -7.91
N ARG A 31 -6.98 -7.96 -6.73
CA ARG A 31 -7.66 -7.69 -5.46
C ARG A 31 -7.83 -6.19 -5.26
N SER A 32 -8.94 -5.79 -4.66
CA SER A 32 -9.17 -4.37 -4.34
C SER A 32 -8.21 -3.81 -3.30
N LYS A 33 -7.66 -4.66 -2.42
CA LYS A 33 -6.81 -4.27 -1.30
C LYS A 33 -5.73 -5.33 -1.05
N LEU A 34 -4.55 -4.88 -0.62
CA LEU A 34 -3.42 -5.73 -0.25
C LEU A 34 -2.89 -5.38 1.14
N TRP A 35 -2.46 -6.40 1.89
CA TRP A 35 -1.91 -6.25 3.24
C TRP A 35 -0.81 -7.26 3.61
N LEU A 36 -0.57 -8.28 2.76
CA LEU A 36 0.54 -9.20 2.92
C LEU A 36 1.75 -8.65 2.18
N PHE A 37 2.91 -8.62 2.84
CA PHE A 37 4.14 -8.10 2.26
C PHE A 37 4.50 -8.84 0.98
N GLU A 38 4.38 -10.16 0.99
CA GLU A 38 4.74 -11.03 -0.12
C GLU A 38 3.88 -10.76 -1.36
N ASP A 39 2.58 -10.52 -1.18
CA ASP A 39 1.67 -10.16 -2.27
C ASP A 39 1.98 -8.76 -2.84
N VAL A 40 2.29 -7.80 -1.96
CA VAL A 40 2.63 -6.43 -2.38
C VAL A 40 3.97 -6.41 -3.11
N GLU A 41 4.97 -7.13 -2.59
CA GLU A 41 6.28 -7.29 -3.21
C GLU A 41 6.13 -7.90 -4.60
N ASP A 42 5.35 -8.98 -4.74
CA ASP A 42 5.13 -9.63 -6.04
C ASP A 42 4.49 -8.67 -7.06
N VAL A 43 3.44 -7.97 -6.64
CA VAL A 43 2.69 -7.05 -7.49
C VAL A 43 3.52 -5.84 -7.89
N LEU A 44 4.22 -5.20 -6.95
CA LEU A 44 4.97 -3.96 -7.18
C LEU A 44 6.30 -4.20 -7.88
N THR A 45 6.95 -5.34 -7.65
CA THR A 45 8.20 -5.71 -8.32
C THR A 45 7.93 -6.16 -9.75
N LYS A 46 6.89 -6.98 -9.99
CA LYS A 46 6.52 -7.41 -11.36
C LYS A 46 5.72 -6.37 -12.13
N ASN A 47 5.14 -5.37 -11.46
CA ASN A 47 4.35 -4.30 -12.08
C ASN A 47 3.17 -4.85 -12.93
N ILE A 48 2.44 -5.82 -12.37
CA ILE A 48 1.37 -6.61 -13.02
C ILE A 48 -0.04 -6.13 -12.65
N GLU A 49 -0.94 -6.01 -13.64
CA GLU A 49 -2.41 -5.85 -13.49
C GLU A 49 -2.89 -5.19 -12.19
N THR A 50 -2.54 -3.92 -11.96
CA THR A 50 -2.79 -3.23 -10.67
C THR A 50 -3.99 -2.29 -10.65
N GLU A 51 -4.82 -2.31 -11.69
CA GLU A 51 -5.94 -1.38 -11.88
C GLU A 51 -6.98 -1.50 -10.76
N ALA A 52 -7.26 -2.72 -10.31
CA ALA A 52 -8.26 -2.98 -9.26
C ALA A 52 -7.85 -2.48 -7.88
N ILE A 53 -6.54 -2.26 -7.64
CA ILE A 53 -6.01 -1.95 -6.32
C ILE A 53 -6.41 -0.55 -5.91
N GLN A 54 -7.19 -0.48 -4.82
CA GLN A 54 -7.65 0.75 -4.18
C GLN A 54 -6.95 1.03 -2.85
N GLY A 55 -6.36 0.01 -2.22
CA GLY A 55 -5.66 0.17 -0.96
C GLY A 55 -4.48 -0.79 -0.76
N ILE A 56 -3.37 -0.27 -0.24
CA ILE A 56 -2.21 -1.04 0.21
C ILE A 56 -1.93 -0.67 1.66
N VAL A 57 -1.90 -1.66 2.54
CA VAL A 57 -1.65 -1.47 3.98
C VAL A 57 -0.61 -2.46 4.46
N LEU A 58 0.66 -2.04 4.50
CA LEU A 58 1.75 -2.80 5.08
C LEU A 58 2.08 -2.21 6.45
N LYS A 59 1.72 -2.95 7.51
CA LYS A 59 2.09 -2.64 8.90
C LYS A 59 2.87 -3.82 9.45
N LEU A 60 4.18 -3.80 9.24
CA LEU A 60 5.06 -4.84 9.80
C LEU A 60 5.42 -4.48 11.25
N SER A 61 5.71 -5.48 12.07
CA SER A 61 6.01 -5.27 13.49
C SER A 61 7.22 -4.35 13.65
N ILE A 62 7.11 -3.29 14.46
CA ILE A 62 8.19 -2.34 14.77
C ILE A 62 9.34 -3.03 15.52
N ASP A 63 9.05 -4.13 16.23
CA ASP A 63 10.05 -4.92 16.96
C ASP A 63 10.91 -5.79 16.02
N SER A 64 10.57 -5.83 14.73
CA SER A 64 11.32 -6.57 13.70
C SER A 64 12.15 -5.63 12.83
N THR A 65 13.28 -6.13 12.31
CA THR A 65 14.12 -5.39 11.38
C THR A 65 13.31 -4.91 10.17
N PRO A 66 13.42 -3.64 9.76
CA PRO A 66 12.76 -3.15 8.55
C PRO A 66 13.00 -4.08 7.36
N LYS A 67 11.95 -4.38 6.60
CA LYS A 67 12.08 -5.21 5.39
C LYS A 67 12.53 -4.33 4.21
N GLU A 68 13.52 -4.80 3.47
CA GLU A 68 13.90 -4.22 2.19
C GLU A 68 12.88 -4.62 1.12
N ALA A 69 12.46 -3.64 0.32
CA ALA A 69 11.58 -3.83 -0.82
C ALA A 69 12.26 -3.38 -2.11
N HIS A 70 12.14 -4.18 -3.18
CA HIS A 70 12.74 -3.91 -4.49
C HIS A 70 11.68 -3.57 -5.54
N TRP A 71 10.74 -2.71 -5.15
CA TRP A 71 9.62 -2.34 -6.01
C TRP A 71 10.07 -1.60 -7.26
N ASN A 72 9.37 -1.85 -8.36
CA ASN A 72 9.59 -1.10 -9.59
C ASN A 72 9.19 0.38 -9.36
N PRO A 73 10.08 1.36 -9.61
CA PRO A 73 9.76 2.79 -9.39
C PRO A 73 8.55 3.31 -10.19
N GLU A 74 8.17 2.63 -11.27
CA GLU A 74 7.03 2.98 -12.12
C GLU A 74 5.73 2.26 -11.72
N SER A 75 5.76 1.32 -10.78
CA SER A 75 4.61 0.46 -10.43
C SER A 75 3.35 1.24 -10.07
N PHE A 76 3.49 2.28 -9.26
CA PHE A 76 2.40 3.14 -8.81
C PHE A 76 1.75 3.96 -9.95
N SER A 77 2.40 4.12 -11.11
CA SER A 77 1.81 4.81 -12.26
C SER A 77 0.63 4.05 -12.87
N LYS A 78 0.51 2.74 -12.63
CA LYS A 78 -0.61 1.92 -13.14
C LYS A 78 -1.79 1.85 -12.16
N MET A 79 -1.61 2.30 -10.92
CA MET A 79 -2.59 2.19 -9.84
C MET A 79 -3.54 3.40 -9.77
N GLN A 80 -4.28 3.65 -10.85
CA GLN A 80 -5.10 4.86 -11.00
C GLN A 80 -6.25 4.99 -9.97
N HIS A 81 -6.63 3.88 -9.34
CA HIS A 81 -7.71 3.82 -8.35
C HIS A 81 -7.22 3.75 -6.90
N LEU A 82 -5.91 3.79 -6.67
CA LEU A 82 -5.33 3.74 -5.32
C LEU A 82 -5.70 4.99 -4.53
N LYS A 83 -6.38 4.78 -3.40
CA LYS A 83 -6.87 5.82 -2.48
C LYS A 83 -6.22 5.73 -1.11
N LEU A 84 -5.74 4.56 -0.71
CA LEU A 84 -5.16 4.28 0.59
C LEU A 84 -3.76 3.67 0.41
N LEU A 85 -2.74 4.34 0.93
CA LEU A 85 -1.38 3.83 0.99
C LEU A 85 -0.84 4.01 2.39
N ILE A 86 -0.69 2.90 3.11
CA ILE A 86 -0.05 2.84 4.43
C ILE A 86 1.11 1.86 4.33
N ILE A 87 2.34 2.33 4.58
CA ILE A 87 3.54 1.51 4.56
C ILE A 87 4.36 1.87 5.79
N ASP A 88 4.56 0.89 6.66
CA ASP A 88 5.35 1.02 7.87
C ASP A 88 6.33 -0.16 8.00
N ASN A 89 7.52 0.16 8.52
CA ASN A 89 8.64 -0.75 8.69
C ASN A 89 9.08 -1.50 7.39
N VAL A 90 8.98 -0.80 6.25
CA VAL A 90 9.48 -1.23 4.93
C VAL A 90 10.32 -0.09 4.35
N TYR A 91 11.54 -0.37 3.90
CA TYR A 91 12.39 0.63 3.26
C TYR A 91 12.69 0.26 1.81
N LEU A 92 12.87 1.29 0.99
CA LEU A 92 13.26 1.18 -0.41
C LEU A 92 14.59 1.89 -0.63
N LEU A 93 15.42 1.36 -1.52
CA LEU A 93 16.64 2.06 -1.96
C LEU A 93 16.32 3.23 -2.90
N GLN A 94 15.24 3.11 -3.67
CA GLN A 94 14.80 4.12 -4.63
C GLN A 94 13.32 4.41 -4.42
N GLY A 95 12.96 5.70 -4.42
CA GLY A 95 11.58 6.12 -4.33
C GLY A 95 10.76 5.83 -5.59
N PRO A 96 9.43 5.79 -5.45
CA PRO A 96 8.56 5.73 -6.62
C PRO A 96 8.75 7.00 -7.46
N LYS A 97 8.66 6.87 -8.78
CA LYS A 97 8.67 8.02 -9.70
C LYS A 97 7.29 8.65 -9.90
N HIS A 98 6.25 7.92 -9.50
CA HIS A 98 4.86 8.33 -9.64
C HIS A 98 4.11 7.96 -8.36
N LEU A 99 3.20 8.84 -7.94
CA LEU A 99 2.17 8.51 -6.96
C LEU A 99 0.82 8.93 -7.57
N PRO A 100 -0.24 8.12 -7.43
CA PRO A 100 -1.53 8.45 -8.00
C PRO A 100 -2.16 9.64 -7.27
N ASN A 101 -2.59 10.64 -8.03
CA ASN A 101 -3.26 11.84 -7.49
C ASN A 101 -4.64 11.56 -6.88
N GLY A 102 -5.14 10.33 -7.02
CA GLY A 102 -6.35 9.83 -6.36
C GLY A 102 -6.16 9.42 -4.90
N LEU A 103 -4.92 9.43 -4.39
CA LEU A 103 -4.64 9.12 -2.99
C LEU A 103 -5.39 10.07 -2.05
N ARG A 104 -6.07 9.48 -1.06
CA ARG A 104 -6.79 10.20 0.01
C ARG A 104 -6.09 10.05 1.35
N ILE A 105 -5.47 8.89 1.58
CA ILE A 105 -4.69 8.59 2.77
C ILE A 105 -3.32 8.10 2.29
N LEU A 106 -2.29 8.81 2.74
CA LEU A 106 -0.88 8.49 2.49
C LEU A 106 -0.13 8.57 3.81
N ASP A 107 0.33 7.42 4.29
CA ASP A 107 1.20 7.29 5.44
C ASP A 107 2.34 6.33 5.06
N TRP A 108 3.54 6.84 4.88
CA TRP A 108 4.67 6.06 4.40
C TRP A 108 5.90 6.30 5.27
N GLY A 109 6.03 5.46 6.29
CA GLY A 109 7.20 5.40 7.16
C GLY A 109 8.45 5.04 6.36
N MET A 110 9.58 5.66 6.71
CA MET A 110 10.87 5.43 6.01
C MET A 110 10.84 5.74 4.51
N TYR A 111 10.00 6.71 4.08
CA TYR A 111 9.95 7.12 2.69
C TYR A 111 11.36 7.51 2.16
N PRO A 112 11.80 6.97 1.01
CA PRO A 112 13.21 6.99 0.60
C PRO A 112 13.73 8.35 0.09
N SER A 113 12.90 9.40 0.11
CA SER A 113 13.23 10.74 -0.38
C SER A 113 12.71 11.81 0.56
N LYS A 114 13.29 13.01 0.51
CA LYS A 114 12.79 14.18 1.23
C LYS A 114 11.49 14.75 0.62
N TYR A 115 11.22 14.44 -0.64
CA TYR A 115 10.10 14.97 -1.40
C TYR A 115 9.38 13.87 -2.18
N PHE A 116 8.07 14.03 -2.32
CA PHE A 116 7.26 13.22 -3.24
C PHE A 116 7.61 13.50 -4.70
N PRO A 117 7.21 12.63 -5.64
CA PRO A 117 7.40 12.87 -7.05
C PRO A 117 6.76 14.19 -7.47
N SER A 118 7.41 14.93 -8.36
CA SER A 118 6.93 16.26 -8.81
C SER A 118 5.57 16.21 -9.52
N SER A 119 5.18 15.05 -10.05
CA SER A 119 3.87 14.80 -10.66
C SER A 119 2.73 14.60 -9.64
N PHE A 120 3.07 14.37 -8.37
CA PHE A 120 2.08 14.13 -7.32
C PHE A 120 1.46 15.44 -6.84
N GLN A 121 0.14 15.53 -7.00
CA GLN A 121 -0.68 16.66 -6.59
C GLN A 121 -1.68 16.17 -5.54
N SER A 122 -1.36 16.39 -4.27
CA SER A 122 -2.30 16.11 -3.19
C SER A 122 -3.49 17.05 -3.27
N LYS A 123 -4.71 16.50 -3.32
CA LYS A 123 -5.92 17.27 -3.09
C LYS A 123 -6.16 17.30 -1.59
N VAL A 124 -5.85 18.44 -0.95
CA VAL A 124 -6.25 18.68 0.44
C VAL A 124 -7.79 18.65 0.45
N ILE A 125 -8.37 17.67 1.15
CA ILE A 125 -9.82 17.56 1.41
C ILE A 125 -10.11 18.30 2.72
#